data_AF-A0A955P4Z2-F1
#
_entry.id   AF-A0A955P4Z2-F1
#
_cell.length_a   1.000
_cell.length_b   1.000
_cell.length_c   1.000
_cell.angle_alpha   90.00
_cell.angle_beta   90.00
_cell.angle_gamma   90.00
#
_symmetry.space_group_name_H-M   'P 1'
#
loop_
_entity.id
_entity.type
_entity.pdbx_description
1 polymer ?
#
loop_
_entity_poly.entity_id
_entity_poly.type
_entity_poly.pdbx_seq_one_letter_code
_entity_poly.pdbx_strand_id
1 'polypeptide(L)'
;MKRHAALLLFLAFLYAPWVLAEQRFPPPDFESGYSQPTLTFQEVHRPAREYLDAIFLVSAMGMVAWLLHYRRSRKGIFLIGIASLLYFGFYKEGCVCPIGAIQNVSLGLVGSDFVVPIAVMVVFLAPLVFALIWGRVFCGGVCPLGAIQDLFIFKPIRVPLWLEKPLGLLRYFYLGLAVYFAIAFQRFIICEYDPFVSLFRMT
;
A
#
# COMPACT_ATOMS: atom_id res chain seq x y z
N MET A 1 -22.47 -22.22 1.97
CA MET A 1 -21.01 -22.41 1.81
C MET A 1 -20.17 -21.15 2.06
N LYS A 2 -20.48 -19.98 1.46
CA LYS A 2 -19.68 -18.74 1.63
C LYS A 2 -19.59 -18.20 3.06
N ARG A 3 -20.62 -18.40 3.91
CA ARG A 3 -20.64 -17.93 5.31
C ARG A 3 -19.74 -18.73 6.26
N HIS A 4 -19.53 -20.03 6.02
CA HIS A 4 -18.68 -20.87 6.87
C HIS A 4 -17.20 -20.70 6.55
N ALA A 5 -16.85 -20.40 5.28
CA ALA A 5 -15.48 -20.07 4.89
C ALA A 5 -14.98 -18.76 5.55
N ALA A 6 -15.84 -17.74 5.64
CA ALA A 6 -15.53 -16.49 6.32
C ALA A 6 -15.34 -16.67 7.85
N LEU A 7 -16.13 -17.56 8.47
CA LEU A 7 -16.04 -17.88 9.89
C LEU A 7 -14.78 -18.69 10.23
N LEU A 8 -14.38 -19.62 9.35
CA LEU A 8 -13.15 -20.40 9.52
C LEU A 8 -11.89 -19.56 9.32
N LEU A 9 -11.89 -18.63 8.36
CA LEU A 9 -10.81 -17.64 8.19
C LEU A 9 -10.71 -16.69 9.39
N PHE A 10 -11.84 -16.26 9.95
CA PHE A 10 -11.88 -15.41 11.14
C PHE A 10 -11.40 -16.14 12.41
N LEU A 11 -11.72 -17.44 12.54
CA LEU A 11 -11.24 -18.27 13.65
C LEU A 11 -9.74 -18.61 13.52
N ALA A 12 -9.23 -18.84 12.31
CA ALA A 12 -7.80 -19.02 12.07
C ALA A 12 -6.99 -17.74 12.39
N PHE A 13 -7.59 -16.57 12.15
CA PHE A 13 -7.01 -15.26 12.47
C PHE A 13 -6.90 -14.99 13.98
N LEU A 14 -7.76 -15.61 14.80
CA LEU A 14 -7.75 -15.43 16.26
C LEU A 14 -6.70 -16.29 16.99
N TYR A 15 -6.15 -17.33 16.36
CA TYR A 15 -5.21 -18.27 16.99
C TYR A 15 -3.72 -17.97 16.77
N ALA A 16 -3.39 -16.88 16.06
CA ALA A 16 -2.01 -16.62 15.62
C ALA A 16 -1.20 -15.54 16.38
N PRO A 17 -1.45 -15.13 17.63
CA PRO A 17 -0.44 -14.39 18.37
C PRO A 17 0.52 -15.40 19.04
N TRP A 18 1.73 -14.96 19.41
CA TRP A 18 2.76 -15.73 20.13
C TRP A 18 3.80 -16.47 19.28
N VAL A 19 4.41 -15.78 18.33
CA VAL A 19 5.80 -16.10 17.93
C VAL A 19 6.62 -14.81 17.92
N LEU A 20 7.61 -14.76 18.82
CA LEU A 20 8.67 -13.75 18.77
C LEU A 20 9.70 -14.25 17.75
N ALA A 21 9.96 -13.46 16.71
CA ALA A 21 10.95 -13.77 15.69
C ALA A 21 12.31 -13.19 16.10
N GLU A 22 13.28 -14.07 16.36
CA GLU A 22 14.70 -13.76 16.63
C GLU A 22 15.51 -13.97 15.36
N GLN A 23 16.43 -13.05 15.01
CA GLN A 23 17.25 -13.19 13.81
C GLN A 23 18.26 -14.34 13.97
N ARG A 24 18.17 -15.34 13.08
CA ARG A 24 18.88 -16.62 13.22
C ARG A 24 20.35 -16.60 12.81
N PHE A 25 20.81 -15.54 12.13
CA PHE A 25 22.18 -15.43 11.63
C PHE A 25 22.75 -14.02 11.87
N PRO A 26 23.86 -13.88 12.60
CA PRO A 26 24.54 -12.60 12.76
C PRO A 26 25.17 -12.16 11.42
N PRO A 27 25.24 -10.84 11.14
CA PRO A 27 25.92 -10.34 9.96
C PRO A 27 27.41 -10.70 10.01
N PRO A 28 28.05 -10.97 8.86
CA PRO A 28 29.48 -11.24 8.80
C PRO A 28 30.29 -9.98 9.14
N ASP A 29 31.33 -10.14 9.97
CA ASP A 29 32.25 -9.05 10.30
C ASP A 29 33.21 -8.81 9.12
N PHE A 30 33.21 -7.59 8.57
CA PHE A 30 34.12 -7.19 7.50
C PHE A 30 35.37 -6.53 8.09
N GLU A 31 36.55 -7.09 7.83
CA GLU A 31 37.85 -6.53 8.31
C GLU A 31 38.22 -5.19 7.65
N SER A 32 37.57 -4.80 6.54
CA SER A 32 37.93 -3.67 5.69
C SER A 32 37.46 -2.29 6.20
N GLY A 33 36.93 -2.20 7.43
CA GLY A 33 36.32 -0.97 7.94
C GLY A 33 35.06 -0.53 7.17
N TYR A 34 34.57 -1.39 6.28
CA TYR A 34 33.33 -1.21 5.55
C TYR A 34 32.16 -1.36 6.52
N SER A 35 31.48 -0.25 6.81
CA SER A 35 30.14 -0.32 7.41
C SER A 35 29.17 -0.69 6.30
N GLN A 36 28.38 -1.75 6.52
CA GLN A 36 27.26 -2.02 5.62
C GLN A 36 26.40 -0.76 5.56
N PRO A 37 26.04 -0.26 4.37
CA PRO A 37 25.05 0.79 4.28
C PRO A 37 23.80 0.26 4.98
N THR A 38 23.26 1.05 5.91
CA THR A 38 21.99 0.72 6.54
C THR A 38 20.99 0.53 5.41
N LEU A 39 20.66 -0.73 5.12
CA LEU A 39 19.53 -1.03 4.28
C LEU A 39 18.37 -0.37 5.01
N THR A 40 17.82 0.69 4.42
CA THR A 40 16.57 1.30 4.84
C THR A 40 15.46 0.30 4.52
N PHE A 41 15.46 -0.82 5.25
CA PHE A 41 14.21 -1.46 5.59
C PHE A 41 13.40 -0.34 6.23
N GLN A 42 12.21 -0.06 5.68
CA GLN A 42 11.27 0.81 6.35
C GLN A 42 11.12 0.24 7.76
N GLU A 43 11.75 0.89 8.74
CA GLU A 43 11.63 0.52 10.15
C GLU A 43 10.14 0.44 10.40
N VAL A 44 9.67 -0.73 10.83
CA VAL A 44 8.32 -0.93 11.35
C VAL A 44 8.11 0.17 12.38
N HIS A 45 7.41 1.21 11.97
CA HIS A 45 7.26 2.41 12.76
C HIS A 45 6.58 2.00 14.05
N ARG A 46 6.93 2.65 15.18
CA ARG A 46 6.31 2.40 16.49
C ARG A 46 4.85 1.98 16.33
N PRO A 47 4.43 0.80 16.85
CA PRO A 47 3.18 0.14 16.45
C PRO A 47 1.96 1.08 16.55
N ALA A 48 1.95 1.99 17.54
CA ALA A 48 0.89 2.98 17.70
C ALA A 48 0.65 3.89 16.48
N ARG A 49 1.70 4.29 15.74
CA ARG A 49 1.54 5.17 14.57
C ARG A 49 0.94 4.44 13.36
N GLU A 50 1.26 3.17 13.18
CA GLU A 50 0.71 2.35 12.08
C GLU A 50 -0.80 2.12 12.25
N TYR A 51 -1.26 1.89 13.49
CA TYR A 51 -2.69 1.79 13.77
C TYR A 51 -3.44 3.10 13.52
N LEU A 52 -2.83 4.24 13.86
CA LEU A 52 -3.44 5.55 13.58
C LEU A 52 -3.58 5.79 12.07
N ASP A 53 -2.56 5.43 11.28
CA ASP A 53 -2.60 5.56 9.82
C ASP A 53 -3.69 4.67 9.22
N ALA A 54 -3.82 3.43 9.70
CA ALA A 54 -4.86 2.50 9.27
C ALA A 54 -6.28 3.02 9.63
N ILE A 55 -6.46 3.55 10.85
CA ILE A 55 -7.74 4.15 11.28
C ILE A 55 -8.07 5.36 10.41
N PHE A 56 -7.09 6.23 10.17
CA PHE A 56 -7.28 7.41 9.32
C PHE A 56 -7.68 7.00 7.90
N LEU A 57 -6.99 6.00 7.31
CA LEU A 57 -7.32 5.45 5.99
C LEU A 57 -8.74 4.90 5.92
N VAL A 58 -9.13 4.04 6.86
CA VAL A 58 -10.47 3.44 6.90
C VAL A 58 -11.55 4.51 7.11
N SER A 59 -11.31 5.49 7.97
CA SER A 59 -12.24 6.60 8.21
C SER A 59 -12.40 7.49 6.99
N ALA A 60 -11.31 7.83 6.29
CA ALA A 60 -11.32 8.61 5.08
C ALA A 60 -12.08 7.88 3.97
N MET A 61 -11.86 6.57 3.82
CA MET A 61 -12.60 5.74 2.89
C MET A 61 -14.09 5.65 3.23
N GLY A 62 -14.44 5.50 4.50
CA GLY A 62 -15.82 5.57 4.98
C GLY A 62 -16.49 6.89 4.62
N MET A 63 -15.78 8.00 4.83
CA MET A 63 -16.26 9.34 4.50
C MET A 63 -16.44 9.52 2.99
N VAL A 64 -15.49 9.06 2.16
CA VAL A 64 -15.61 9.10 0.69
C VAL A 64 -16.77 8.22 0.23
N ALA A 65 -16.94 7.02 0.77
CA ALA A 65 -18.06 6.14 0.45
C ALA A 65 -19.41 6.81 0.79
N TRP A 66 -19.51 7.45 1.96
CA TRP A 66 -20.69 8.21 2.36
C TRP A 66 -20.95 9.42 1.44
N LEU A 67 -19.91 10.19 1.10
CA LEU A 67 -20.03 11.33 0.19
C LEU A 67 -20.43 10.91 -1.22
N LEU A 68 -19.93 9.77 -1.71
CA LEU A 68 -20.28 9.21 -3.01
C LEU A 68 -21.74 8.77 -3.06
N HIS A 69 -22.20 8.02 -2.05
CA HIS A 69 -23.50 7.38 -2.09
C HIS A 69 -24.65 8.29 -1.62
N TYR A 70 -24.43 9.06 -0.54
CA TYR A 70 -25.48 9.84 0.11
C TYR A 70 -25.49 11.31 -0.31
N ARG A 71 -24.35 12.00 -0.20
CA ARG A 71 -24.27 13.45 -0.48
C ARG A 71 -24.02 13.81 -1.94
N ARG A 72 -23.52 12.85 -2.74
CA ARG A 72 -23.10 13.02 -4.15
C ARG A 72 -22.26 14.27 -4.42
N SER A 73 -21.40 14.65 -3.46
CA SER A 73 -20.61 15.89 -3.53
C SER A 73 -19.22 15.63 -4.07
N ARG A 74 -18.96 16.05 -5.32
CA ARG A 74 -17.61 15.94 -5.93
C ARG A 74 -16.58 16.80 -5.22
N LYS A 75 -16.96 18.00 -4.76
CA LYS A 75 -16.07 18.91 -4.03
C LYS A 75 -15.59 18.29 -2.71
N GLY A 76 -16.46 17.57 -2.02
CA GLY A 76 -16.10 16.88 -0.77
C GLY A 76 -15.08 15.77 -1.01
N ILE A 77 -15.27 14.98 -2.06
CA ILE A 77 -14.33 13.90 -2.43
C ILE A 77 -12.97 14.48 -2.82
N PHE A 78 -12.96 15.56 -3.60
CA PHE A 78 -11.72 16.26 -3.98
C PHE A 78 -10.98 16.82 -2.77
N LEU A 79 -11.70 17.39 -1.79
CA LEU A 79 -11.09 17.93 -0.57
C LEU A 79 -10.49 16.83 0.31
N ILE A 80 -11.16 15.68 0.43
CA ILE A 80 -10.58 14.50 1.10
C ILE A 80 -9.35 13.99 0.35
N GLY A 81 -9.38 14.00 -0.98
CA GLY A 81 -8.22 13.64 -1.81
C GLY A 81 -7.02 14.53 -1.54
N ILE A 82 -7.21 15.86 -1.47
CA ILE A 82 -6.15 16.81 -1.10
C ILE A 82 -5.66 16.56 0.32
N ALA A 83 -6.55 16.37 1.29
CA ALA A 83 -6.16 16.08 2.67
C ALA A 83 -5.34 14.78 2.78
N SER A 84 -5.75 13.76 2.03
CA SER A 84 -5.05 12.47 1.96
C SER A 84 -3.71 12.60 1.25
N LEU A 85 -3.60 13.44 0.23
CA LEU A 85 -2.34 13.77 -0.45
C LEU A 85 -1.34 14.44 0.49
N LEU A 86 -1.79 15.43 1.26
CA LEU A 86 -0.95 16.12 2.24
C LEU A 86 -0.48 15.16 3.35
N TYR A 87 -1.38 14.32 3.85
CA TYR A 87 -1.07 13.39 4.94
C TYR A 87 -0.30 12.15 4.49
N PHE A 88 -0.87 11.33 3.61
CA PHE A 88 -0.25 10.07 3.17
C PHE A 88 0.86 10.28 2.13
N GLY A 89 0.78 11.34 1.33
CA GLY A 89 1.82 11.71 0.37
C GLY A 89 2.98 12.41 1.06
N PHE A 90 2.80 13.68 1.42
CA PHE A 90 3.91 14.52 1.92
C PHE A 90 4.34 14.19 3.35
N TYR A 91 3.41 13.96 4.29
CA TYR A 91 3.77 13.70 5.69
C TYR A 91 4.25 12.26 5.94
N LYS A 92 3.78 11.28 5.16
CA LYS A 92 4.15 9.84 5.26
C LYS A 92 5.03 9.34 4.11
N GLU A 93 5.50 10.25 3.27
CA GLU A 93 6.38 9.97 2.13
C GLU A 93 5.85 8.90 1.14
N GLY A 94 4.52 8.76 1.03
CA GLY A 94 3.86 7.89 0.05
C GLY A 94 3.99 6.38 0.26
N CYS A 95 4.71 5.93 1.31
CA CYS A 95 5.07 4.51 1.43
C CYS A 95 4.00 3.63 2.09
N VAL A 96 3.22 4.18 3.01
CA VAL A 96 2.10 3.47 3.64
C VAL A 96 0.91 3.51 2.69
N CYS A 97 0.91 2.61 1.70
CA CYS A 97 -0.18 2.48 0.74
C CYS A 97 -0.58 1.03 0.48
N PRO A 98 -1.83 0.78 0.07
CA PRO A 98 -2.32 -0.56 -0.23
C PRO A 98 -1.55 -1.25 -1.36
N ILE A 99 -0.97 -0.47 -2.28
CA ILE A 99 -0.19 -0.99 -3.42
C ILE A 99 1.15 -1.54 -2.91
N GLY A 100 1.86 -0.81 -2.04
CA GLY A 100 3.07 -1.28 -1.38
C GLY A 100 2.81 -2.44 -0.39
N ALA A 101 1.62 -2.48 0.22
CA ALA A 101 1.23 -3.58 1.10
C ALA A 101 1.19 -4.94 0.38
N ILE A 102 1.03 -4.97 -0.95
CA ILE A 102 1.13 -6.21 -1.74
C ILE A 102 2.51 -6.86 -1.58
N GLN A 103 3.58 -6.06 -1.53
CA GLN A 103 4.94 -6.57 -1.37
C GLN A 103 5.15 -7.13 0.05
N ASN A 104 4.61 -6.46 1.06
CA ASN A 104 4.61 -6.94 2.46
C ASN A 104 3.86 -8.27 2.60
N VAL A 105 2.66 -8.37 2.02
CA VAL A 105 1.84 -9.59 2.06
C VAL A 105 2.51 -10.72 1.27
N SER A 106 3.05 -10.43 0.08
CA SER A 106 3.76 -11.43 -0.73
C SER A 106 4.97 -12.00 0.01
N LEU A 107 5.69 -11.13 0.72
CA LEU A 107 6.81 -11.55 1.56
C LEU A 107 6.35 -12.44 2.72
N GLY A 108 5.31 -12.04 3.46
CA GLY A 108 4.81 -12.83 4.58
C GLY A 108 4.15 -14.16 4.20
N LEU A 109 3.73 -14.32 2.93
CA LEU A 109 3.19 -15.58 2.43
C LEU A 109 4.27 -16.60 2.07
N VAL A 110 5.46 -16.15 1.67
CA VAL A 110 6.54 -17.02 1.17
C VAL A 110 7.70 -17.14 2.16
N GLY A 111 8.02 -16.08 2.90
CA GLY A 111 9.07 -16.07 3.91
C GLY A 111 8.58 -16.66 5.24
N SER A 112 9.30 -17.65 5.78
CA SER A 112 8.99 -18.24 7.10
C SER A 112 9.23 -17.29 8.26
N ASP A 113 10.01 -16.23 8.04
CA ASP A 113 10.60 -15.41 9.10
C ASP A 113 10.01 -13.97 9.13
N PHE A 114 9.06 -13.64 8.24
CA PHE A 114 8.46 -12.32 8.16
C PHE A 114 6.99 -12.34 8.57
N VAL A 115 6.67 -11.68 9.69
CA VAL A 115 5.30 -11.53 10.17
C VAL A 115 4.76 -10.17 9.74
N VAL A 116 3.68 -10.18 8.96
CA VAL A 116 3.05 -8.96 8.46
C VAL A 116 2.31 -8.26 9.63
N PRO A 117 2.60 -6.98 9.92
CA PRO A 117 1.86 -6.24 10.95
C PRO A 117 0.36 -6.16 10.64
N ILE A 118 -0.48 -6.22 11.68
CA ILE A 118 -1.94 -6.17 11.55
C ILE A 118 -2.38 -4.87 10.86
N ALA A 119 -1.72 -3.75 11.17
CA ALA A 119 -1.99 -2.46 10.52
C ALA A 119 -1.80 -2.52 9.00
N VAL A 120 -0.73 -3.17 8.53
CA VAL A 120 -0.45 -3.38 7.09
C VAL A 120 -1.52 -4.27 6.45
N MET A 121 -1.94 -5.33 7.14
CA MET A 121 -3.04 -6.18 6.69
C MET A 121 -4.36 -5.40 6.56
N VAL A 122 -4.65 -4.49 7.47
CA VAL A 122 -5.82 -3.60 7.37
C VAL A 122 -5.69 -2.64 6.19
N VAL A 123 -4.53 -2.01 6.00
CA VAL A 123 -4.25 -1.13 4.86
C VAL A 123 -4.37 -1.88 3.53
N PHE A 124 -3.99 -3.16 3.48
CA PHE A 124 -4.19 -4.01 2.31
C PHE A 124 -5.66 -4.39 2.10
N LEU A 125 -6.31 -4.96 3.11
CA LEU A 125 -7.65 -5.55 2.97
C LEU A 125 -8.77 -4.52 2.88
N ALA A 126 -8.68 -3.40 3.59
CA ALA A 126 -9.76 -2.42 3.64
C ALA A 126 -10.11 -1.87 2.22
N PRO A 127 -9.15 -1.45 1.38
CA PRO A 127 -9.41 -1.09 -0.01
C PRO A 127 -10.09 -2.16 -0.83
N LEU A 128 -9.73 -3.44 -0.67
CA LEU A 128 -10.41 -4.54 -1.38
C LEU A 128 -11.86 -4.71 -0.92
N VAL A 129 -12.10 -4.69 0.40
CA VAL A 129 -13.45 -4.81 0.96
C VAL A 129 -14.33 -3.65 0.52
N PHE A 130 -13.82 -2.42 0.61
CA PHE A 130 -14.55 -1.25 0.14
C PHE A 130 -14.75 -1.27 -1.38
N ALA A 131 -13.77 -1.75 -2.16
CA ALA A 131 -13.90 -1.91 -3.60
C ALA A 131 -15.02 -2.86 -3.99
N LEU A 132 -15.18 -3.95 -3.24
CA LEU A 132 -16.22 -4.93 -3.48
C LEU A 132 -17.63 -4.40 -3.14
N ILE A 133 -17.76 -3.57 -2.10
CA ILE A 133 -19.06 -3.09 -1.62
C ILE A 133 -19.48 -1.77 -2.29
N TRP A 134 -18.58 -0.79 -2.36
CA TRP A 134 -18.86 0.59 -2.79
C TRP A 134 -18.10 1.01 -4.07
N GLY A 135 -17.27 0.14 -4.64
CA GLY A 135 -16.49 0.44 -5.85
C GLY A 135 -15.20 1.23 -5.56
N ARG A 136 -14.71 2.02 -6.51
CA ARG A 136 -13.36 2.65 -6.50
C ARG A 136 -13.18 3.81 -5.50
N VAL A 137 -13.59 3.64 -4.25
CA VAL A 137 -13.54 4.63 -3.17
C VAL A 137 -12.10 5.04 -2.84
N PHE A 138 -11.17 4.09 -2.79
CA PHE A 138 -9.77 4.38 -2.50
C PHE A 138 -9.12 5.21 -3.62
N CYS A 139 -9.07 4.68 -4.84
CA CYS A 139 -8.39 5.34 -5.95
C CYS A 139 -9.03 6.67 -6.37
N GLY A 140 -10.34 6.83 -6.18
CA GLY A 140 -11.07 8.05 -6.57
C GLY A 140 -11.25 9.08 -5.45
N GLY A 141 -10.64 8.91 -4.27
CA GLY A 141 -10.83 9.88 -3.18
C GLY A 141 -9.83 9.88 -2.03
N VAL A 142 -9.11 8.78 -1.77
CA VAL A 142 -8.11 8.72 -0.67
C VAL A 142 -6.69 8.51 -1.17
N CYS A 143 -6.53 7.90 -2.35
CA CYS A 143 -5.22 7.62 -2.92
C CYS A 143 -4.46 8.92 -3.27
N PRO A 144 -3.25 9.16 -2.73
CA PRO A 144 -2.47 10.35 -3.05
C PRO A 144 -2.10 10.42 -4.54
N LEU A 145 -1.77 9.28 -5.16
CA LEU A 145 -1.52 9.18 -6.60
C LEU A 145 -2.75 9.55 -7.44
N GLY A 146 -3.94 9.13 -6.98
CA GLY A 146 -5.20 9.50 -7.62
C GLY A 146 -5.47 11.00 -7.50
N ALA A 147 -5.25 11.58 -6.32
CA ALA A 147 -5.42 13.00 -6.08
C ALA A 147 -4.46 13.86 -6.92
N ILE A 148 -3.20 13.44 -7.08
CA ILE A 148 -2.25 14.10 -8.00
C ILE A 148 -2.74 14.00 -9.43
N GLN A 149 -3.16 12.81 -9.89
CA GLN A 149 -3.67 12.64 -11.25
C GLN A 149 -4.88 13.56 -11.49
N ASP A 150 -5.83 13.63 -10.57
CA ASP A 150 -6.99 14.52 -10.68
C ASP A 150 -6.60 16.01 -10.66
N LEU A 151 -5.51 16.39 -9.99
CA LEU A 151 -5.03 17.78 -9.93
C LEU A 151 -4.30 18.21 -11.21
N PHE A 152 -3.54 17.31 -11.84
CA PHE A 152 -2.68 17.63 -12.99
C PHE A 152 -3.28 17.20 -14.34
N ILE A 153 -4.38 16.46 -14.37
CA ILE A 153 -4.99 16.00 -15.63
C ILE A 153 -5.79 17.13 -16.31
N PHE A 154 -5.08 18.02 -17.00
CA PHE A 154 -5.69 19.15 -17.71
C PHE A 154 -6.34 18.76 -19.04
N LYS A 155 -5.79 17.76 -19.75
CA LYS A 155 -6.33 17.27 -21.02
C LYS A 155 -6.16 15.75 -21.15
N PRO A 156 -7.25 14.98 -21.30
CA PRO A 156 -7.14 13.55 -21.59
C PRO A 156 -6.57 13.35 -23.00
N ILE A 157 -5.43 12.68 -23.10
CA ILE A 157 -4.81 12.31 -24.37
C ILE A 157 -5.42 10.99 -24.82
N ARG A 158 -5.97 10.94 -26.04
CA ARG A 158 -6.45 9.68 -26.64
C ARG A 158 -5.26 8.92 -27.20
N VAL A 159 -5.02 7.72 -26.67
CA VAL A 159 -3.99 6.81 -27.17
C VAL A 159 -4.55 5.96 -28.33
N PRO A 160 -3.75 5.66 -29.36
CA PRO A 160 -4.20 4.80 -30.45
C PRO A 160 -4.39 3.36 -29.98
N LEU A 161 -5.38 2.64 -30.55
CA LEU A 161 -5.77 1.27 -30.18
C LEU A 161 -4.61 0.26 -30.20
N TRP A 162 -3.62 0.44 -31.07
CA TRP A 162 -2.45 -0.45 -31.12
C TRP A 162 -1.59 -0.33 -29.85
N LEU A 163 -1.60 0.83 -29.19
CA LEU A 163 -0.77 1.13 -28.04
C LEU A 163 -1.50 0.88 -26.73
N GLU A 164 -2.83 1.01 -26.73
CA GLU A 164 -3.66 0.72 -25.55
C GLU A 164 -3.47 -0.71 -25.02
N LYS A 165 -3.41 -1.71 -25.92
CA LYS A 165 -3.23 -3.12 -25.54
C LYS A 165 -1.89 -3.40 -24.85
N PRO A 166 -0.72 -3.08 -25.45
CA PRO A 166 0.57 -3.33 -24.80
C PRO A 166 0.75 -2.49 -23.53
N LEU A 167 0.29 -1.23 -23.53
CA LEU A 167 0.39 -0.37 -22.35
C LEU A 167 -0.48 -0.88 -21.19
N GLY A 168 -1.63 -1.48 -21.50
CA GLY A 168 -2.48 -2.16 -20.53
C GLY A 168 -1.88 -3.45 -19.95
N LEU A 169 -0.90 -4.07 -20.62
CA LEU A 169 -0.17 -5.24 -20.12
C LEU A 169 0.95 -4.84 -19.16
N LEU A 170 1.55 -3.65 -19.37
CA LEU A 170 2.66 -3.14 -18.55
C LEU A 170 2.35 -3.14 -17.06
N ARG A 171 1.10 -2.84 -16.66
CA ARG A 171 0.68 -2.89 -15.24
C ARG A 171 0.85 -4.26 -14.60
N TYR A 172 0.58 -5.34 -15.34
CA TYR A 172 0.70 -6.70 -14.83
C TYR A 172 2.15 -7.14 -14.80
N PHE A 173 2.93 -6.74 -15.80
CA PHE A 173 4.37 -6.95 -15.80
C PHE A 173 5.03 -6.25 -14.59
N TYR A 174 4.68 -4.99 -14.33
CA TYR A 174 5.18 -4.25 -13.18
C TYR A 174 4.74 -4.87 -11.85
N LEU A 175 3.48 -5.31 -11.74
CA LEU A 175 3.00 -6.02 -10.54
C LEU A 175 3.77 -7.33 -10.32
N GLY A 176 3.99 -8.12 -11.37
CA GLY A 176 4.77 -9.35 -11.31
C GLY A 176 6.21 -9.10 -10.89
N LEU A 177 6.84 -8.04 -11.43
CA LEU A 177 8.18 -7.60 -11.04
C LEU A 177 8.22 -7.20 -9.56
N ALA A 178 7.24 -6.45 -9.07
CA ALA A 178 7.16 -6.04 -7.68
C ALA A 178 7.03 -7.22 -6.72
N VAL A 179 6.22 -8.22 -7.06
CA VAL A 179 6.09 -9.46 -6.27
C VAL A 179 7.38 -10.27 -6.30
N TYR A 180 7.99 -10.43 -7.47
CA TYR A 180 9.25 -11.16 -7.63
C TYR A 180 10.39 -10.52 -6.81
N PHE A 181 10.57 -9.20 -6.90
CA PHE A 181 11.61 -8.50 -6.16
C PHE A 181 11.38 -8.49 -4.65
N ALA A 182 10.12 -8.43 -4.22
CA ALA A 182 9.78 -8.54 -2.80
C ALA A 182 10.19 -9.91 -2.23
N ILE A 183 9.90 -10.99 -2.95
CA ILE A 183 10.19 -12.36 -2.49
C ILE A 183 11.69 -12.70 -2.63
N ALA A 184 12.28 -12.45 -3.80
CA ALA A 184 13.64 -12.88 -4.11
C ALA A 184 14.73 -12.00 -3.48
N PHE A 185 14.47 -10.69 -3.37
CA PHE A 185 15.48 -9.71 -2.95
C PHE A 185 15.08 -8.91 -1.71
N GLN A 186 13.87 -9.11 -1.15
CA GLN A 186 13.36 -8.30 -0.03
C GLN A 186 13.31 -6.79 -0.36
N ARG A 187 13.19 -6.44 -1.66
CA ARG A 187 13.24 -5.05 -2.13
C ARG A 187 11.87 -4.56 -2.57
N PHE A 188 11.46 -3.41 -2.04
CA PHE A 188 10.15 -2.84 -2.31
C PHE A 188 10.22 -1.85 -3.47
N ILE A 189 10.30 -2.38 -4.69
CA ILE A 189 10.45 -1.59 -5.92
C ILE A 189 9.36 -0.53 -6.11
N ILE A 190 8.15 -0.74 -5.58
CA ILE A 190 7.04 0.23 -5.67
C ILE A 190 7.37 1.48 -4.85
N CYS A 191 7.92 1.29 -3.66
CA CYS A 191 8.27 2.36 -2.73
C CYS A 191 9.53 3.13 -3.14
N GLU A 192 10.36 2.54 -4.00
CA GLU A 192 11.64 3.09 -4.45
C GLU A 192 11.53 3.80 -5.81
N TYR A 193 10.76 3.23 -6.74
CA TYR A 193 10.70 3.70 -8.14
C TYR A 193 9.35 4.27 -8.56
N ASP A 194 8.39 4.47 -7.64
CA ASP A 194 7.17 5.19 -8.00
C ASP A 194 7.51 6.62 -8.46
N PRO A 195 7.09 7.02 -9.67
CA PRO A 195 7.46 8.31 -10.25
C PRO A 195 7.05 9.52 -9.40
N PHE A 196 6.09 9.37 -8.49
CA PHE A 196 5.64 10.43 -7.58
C PHE A 196 6.32 10.38 -6.20
N VAL A 197 7.11 9.35 -5.89
CA VAL A 197 7.86 9.29 -4.62
C VAL A 197 8.90 10.41 -4.52
N SER A 198 9.54 10.79 -5.63
CA SER A 198 10.46 11.94 -5.66
C SER A 198 9.78 13.28 -5.32
N LEU A 199 8.48 13.40 -5.59
CA LEU A 199 7.69 14.57 -5.20
C LEU A 199 7.45 14.61 -3.68
N PHE A 200 7.29 13.44 -3.06
CA PHE A 200 7.03 13.31 -1.63
C PHE A 200 8.30 13.29 -0.78
N ARG A 201 9.42 12.82 -1.34
CA ARG A 201 10.75 12.77 -0.72
C ARG A 201 11.66 13.76 -1.40
N MET A 202 11.53 15.04 -1.06
CA MET A 202 12.41 16.10 -1.55
C MET A 202 13.76 16.06 -0.82
N THR A 203 14.55 15.01 -1.05
CA THR A 203 15.94 14.84 -0.60
C THR A 203 16.77 14.23 -1.70
#